data_AF-A0A2W2F4J6-F1
#
_entry.id   AF-A0A2W2F4J6-F1
#
_cell.length_a   1.000
_cell.length_b   1.000
_cell.length_c   1.000
_cell.angle_alpha   90.00
_cell.angle_beta   90.00
_cell.angle_gamma   90.00
#
_symmetry.space_group_name_H-M   'P 1'
#
loop_
_entity.id
_entity.type
_entity.pdbx_description
1 polymer ?
#
loop_
_entity_poly.entity_id
_entity_poly.type
_entity_poly.pdbx_seq_one_letter_code
_entity_poly.pdbx_strand_id
1 'polypeptide(L)'
;MNTALAAGSDPVRLAAKLRGYGEGHAWVEGSDRAWLADIIDQGLEAGIYRRGLWRSGTPDGPRDQWTDLGWQQVIGFLRSRDDEPVVTSYSVTDGFPNRAIADWTPPVDPQWRPDWADGGGANEWSEMTASEQDSWRRDHAAEQWYDLPDGERWELAMAGLRRTRPWARLAPDTLSEVAFGWPVSVYDLFAPDSAERVRAAAELAGV
;
A
#
# COMPACT_ATOMS: atom_id res chain seq x y z
N MET A 1 13.76 6.81 7.59
CA MET A 1 13.25 6.70 6.20
C MET A 1 13.47 7.99 5.44
N ASN A 2 13.08 9.16 5.99
CA ASN A 2 13.34 10.48 5.37
C ASN A 2 14.81 10.74 5.00
N THR A 3 15.79 10.29 5.79
CA THR A 3 17.21 10.35 5.41
C THR A 3 17.51 9.62 4.11
N ALA A 4 16.93 8.44 3.90
CA ALA A 4 17.11 7.67 2.68
C ALA A 4 16.45 8.36 1.47
N LEU A 5 15.36 9.09 1.68
CA LEU A 5 14.75 9.93 0.64
C LEU A 5 15.63 11.13 0.29
N ALA A 6 16.15 11.82 1.31
CA ALA A 6 16.95 13.03 1.16
C ALA A 6 18.29 12.79 0.46
N ALA A 7 19.02 11.73 0.83
CA ALA A 7 20.39 11.49 0.36
C ALA A 7 20.60 10.19 -0.44
N GLY A 8 19.59 9.33 -0.55
CA GLY A 8 19.69 8.09 -1.30
C GLY A 8 19.69 8.31 -2.81
N SER A 9 20.29 7.36 -3.53
CA SER A 9 20.04 7.20 -4.97
C SER A 9 18.61 6.71 -5.21
N ASP A 10 18.12 6.77 -6.44
CA ASP A 10 16.75 6.39 -6.76
C ASP A 10 16.37 4.96 -6.32
N PRO A 11 17.24 3.93 -6.45
CA PRO A 11 16.94 2.62 -5.88
C PRO A 11 16.80 2.62 -4.34
N VAL A 12 17.59 3.44 -3.63
CA VAL A 12 17.47 3.57 -2.18
C VAL A 12 16.17 4.29 -1.81
N ARG A 13 15.80 5.34 -2.55
CA ARG A 13 14.55 6.08 -2.36
C ARG A 13 13.33 5.18 -2.62
N LEU A 14 13.37 4.40 -3.70
CA LEU A 14 12.32 3.44 -4.04
C LEU A 14 12.17 2.39 -2.94
N ALA A 15 13.26 1.79 -2.47
CA ALA A 15 13.20 0.81 -1.38
C ALA A 15 12.62 1.42 -0.08
N ALA A 16 12.99 2.66 0.24
CA ALA A 16 12.42 3.39 1.37
C ALA A 16 10.91 3.61 1.19
N LYS A 17 10.45 4.00 -0.01
CA LYS A 17 9.02 4.16 -0.33
C LYS A 17 8.25 2.85 -0.27
N LEU A 18 8.75 1.80 -0.90
CA LEU A 18 8.14 0.47 -0.85
C LEU A 18 8.04 -0.08 0.57
N ARG A 19 9.06 0.16 1.41
CA ARG A 19 9.02 -0.24 2.81
C ARG A 19 8.00 0.57 3.61
N GLY A 20 7.95 1.89 3.41
CA GLY A 20 7.09 2.76 4.20
C GLY A 20 5.63 2.74 3.76
N TYR A 21 5.37 2.46 2.49
CA TYR A 21 4.02 2.42 1.90
C TYR A 21 3.55 0.99 1.59
N GLY A 22 4.31 -0.04 1.95
CA GLY A 22 3.97 -1.43 1.63
C GLY A 22 2.61 -1.86 2.17
N GLU A 23 2.24 -1.38 3.36
CA GLU A 23 0.92 -1.58 3.98
C GLU A 23 -0.14 -0.59 3.44
N GLY A 24 0.31 0.50 2.81
CA GLY A 24 -0.50 1.62 2.38
C GLY A 24 -0.83 1.64 0.88
N HIS A 25 -0.41 0.63 0.12
CA HIS A 25 -0.55 0.55 -1.33
C HIS A 25 0.11 1.72 -2.09
N ALA A 26 1.44 1.69 -2.26
CA ALA A 26 2.06 2.56 -3.26
C ALA A 26 1.65 2.17 -4.69
N TRP A 27 1.62 3.13 -5.60
CA TRP A 27 1.11 2.91 -6.95
C TRP A 27 1.88 3.74 -7.98
N VAL A 28 1.87 3.27 -9.23
CA VAL A 28 2.58 3.87 -10.37
C VAL A 28 1.59 3.99 -11.54
N GLU A 29 1.51 5.14 -12.19
CA GLU A 29 0.71 5.26 -13.43
C GLU A 29 1.33 4.41 -14.54
N GLY A 30 0.50 4.01 -15.51
CA GLY A 30 0.95 3.22 -16.65
C GLY A 30 2.20 3.80 -17.33
N SER A 31 2.17 5.11 -17.62
CA SER A 31 3.25 5.82 -18.32
C SER A 31 4.60 5.78 -17.59
N ASP A 32 4.60 5.57 -16.27
CA ASP A 32 5.79 5.59 -15.42
C ASP A 32 6.32 4.18 -15.11
N ARG A 33 5.68 3.11 -15.62
CA ARG A 33 6.09 1.72 -15.33
C ARG A 33 7.49 1.39 -15.84
N ALA A 34 7.84 1.86 -17.04
CA ALA A 34 9.18 1.66 -17.60
C ALA A 34 10.25 2.35 -16.74
N TRP A 35 9.98 3.56 -16.28
CA TRP A 35 10.84 4.29 -15.35
C TRP A 35 11.05 3.52 -14.03
N LEU A 36 9.97 2.98 -13.45
CA LEU A 36 10.08 2.14 -12.25
C LEU A 36 10.97 0.91 -12.51
N ALA A 37 10.79 0.27 -13.66
CA ALA A 37 11.59 -0.89 -14.05
C ALA A 37 13.08 -0.54 -14.16
N ASP A 38 13.42 0.63 -14.72
CA ASP A 38 14.79 1.11 -14.84
C ASP A 38 15.43 1.35 -13.46
N ILE A 39 14.70 1.89 -12.48
CA ILE A 39 15.20 2.06 -11.11
C ILE A 39 15.47 0.71 -10.45
N ILE A 40 14.59 -0.27 -10.67
CA ILE A 40 14.78 -1.62 -10.13
C ILE A 40 16.04 -2.25 -10.72
N ASP A 41 16.24 -2.13 -12.03
CA ASP A 41 17.41 -2.66 -12.71
C ASP A 41 18.71 -2.01 -12.20
N GLN A 42 18.73 -0.67 -12.09
CA GLN A 42 19.84 0.06 -11.47
C GLN A 42 20.14 -0.42 -10.04
N GLY A 43 19.10 -0.71 -9.25
CA GLY A 43 19.24 -1.26 -7.90
C GLY A 43 19.91 -2.64 -7.88
N LEU A 44 19.61 -3.50 -8.85
CA LEU A 44 20.21 -4.83 -8.99
C LEU A 44 21.66 -4.76 -9.48
N GLU A 45 21.94 -3.89 -10.45
CA GLU A 45 23.29 -3.64 -10.97
C GLU A 45 24.22 -3.10 -9.89
N ALA A 46 23.75 -2.11 -9.12
CA ALA A 46 24.50 -1.51 -8.02
C ALA A 46 24.61 -2.42 -6.78
N GLY A 47 23.95 -3.58 -6.76
CA GLY A 47 23.93 -4.49 -5.62
C GLY A 47 23.14 -3.98 -4.41
N ILE A 48 22.32 -2.95 -4.58
CA ILE A 48 21.40 -2.41 -3.57
C ILE A 48 20.26 -3.40 -3.34
N TYR A 49 19.75 -4.00 -4.43
CA TYR A 49 18.73 -5.05 -4.39
C TYR A 49 19.35 -6.42 -4.52
N ARG A 50 18.89 -7.37 -3.70
CA ARG A 50 19.33 -8.75 -3.77
C ARG A 50 18.60 -9.45 -4.91
N ARG A 51 19.35 -10.09 -5.82
CA ARG A 51 18.78 -10.96 -6.87
C ARG A 51 18.09 -12.20 -6.29
N GLY A 52 18.64 -12.73 -5.21
CA GLY A 52 18.17 -13.95 -4.58
C GLY A 52 18.68 -14.09 -3.15
N LEU A 53 18.26 -15.16 -2.49
CA LEU A 53 18.70 -15.54 -1.16
C LEU A 53 19.15 -17.01 -1.17
N TRP A 54 20.24 -17.28 -0.46
CA TRP A 54 20.62 -18.65 -0.11
C TRP A 54 19.79 -19.09 1.10
N ARG A 55 19.07 -20.20 0.97
CA ARG A 55 18.29 -20.84 2.03
C ARG A 55 18.86 -22.22 2.36
N SER A 56 18.51 -22.70 3.54
CA SER A 56 18.75 -24.07 3.98
C SER A 56 17.43 -24.85 3.99
N GLY A 57 17.49 -26.16 3.73
CA GLY A 57 16.34 -27.07 3.87
C GLY A 57 15.93 -27.32 5.33
N THR A 58 16.79 -26.97 6.29
CA THR A 58 16.53 -27.06 7.74
C THR A 58 17.00 -25.78 8.45
N PRO A 59 16.49 -25.45 9.65
CA PRO A 59 16.91 -24.23 10.37
C PRO A 59 18.43 -24.13 10.58
N ASP A 60 19.11 -25.26 10.82
CA ASP A 60 20.55 -25.32 11.13
C ASP A 60 21.41 -25.90 10.00
N GLY A 61 20.81 -26.21 8.84
CA GLY A 61 21.49 -26.83 7.71
C GLY A 61 22.36 -25.87 6.89
N PRO A 62 23.19 -26.39 5.97
CA PRO A 62 23.96 -25.56 5.06
C PRO A 62 23.04 -24.73 4.16
N ARG A 63 23.44 -23.49 3.87
CA ARG A 63 22.73 -22.62 2.91
C ARG A 63 23.11 -22.98 1.47
N ASP A 64 22.62 -24.11 1.00
CA ASP A 64 22.99 -24.74 -0.28
C ASP A 64 21.95 -24.56 -1.39
N GLN A 65 20.81 -23.95 -1.09
CA GLN A 65 19.75 -23.71 -2.07
C GLN A 65 19.62 -22.22 -2.40
N TRP A 66 19.81 -21.86 -3.66
CA TRP A 66 19.53 -20.50 -4.14
C TRP A 66 18.04 -20.33 -4.46
N THR A 67 17.45 -19.21 -4.05
CA THR A 67 16.09 -18.80 -4.42
C THR A 67 16.13 -17.40 -5.03
N ASP A 68 15.66 -17.27 -6.27
CA ASP A 68 15.49 -15.98 -6.93
C ASP A 68 14.35 -15.19 -6.28
N LEU A 69 14.50 -13.86 -6.16
CA LEU A 69 13.48 -12.99 -5.56
C LEU A 69 12.44 -12.46 -6.57
N GLY A 70 12.50 -12.89 -7.83
CA GLY A 70 11.50 -12.57 -8.84
C GLY A 70 11.68 -11.21 -9.51
N TRP A 71 12.80 -10.52 -9.30
CA TRP A 71 12.97 -9.15 -9.79
C TRP A 71 12.92 -9.04 -11.31
N GLN A 72 13.46 -10.03 -12.04
CA GLN A 72 13.43 -10.01 -13.50
C GLN A 72 12.00 -10.17 -14.04
N GLN A 73 11.16 -10.94 -13.36
CA GLN A 73 9.74 -11.08 -13.67
C GLN A 73 8.99 -9.78 -13.38
N VAL A 74 9.31 -9.09 -12.28
CA VAL A 74 8.75 -7.75 -11.98
C VAL A 74 9.13 -6.73 -13.05
N ILE A 75 10.40 -6.67 -13.45
CA ILE A 75 10.87 -5.78 -14.53
C ILE A 75 10.15 -6.10 -15.84
N GLY A 76 10.08 -7.38 -16.23
CA GLY A 76 9.38 -7.82 -17.43
C GLY A 76 7.88 -7.47 -17.39
N PHE A 77 7.23 -7.69 -16.26
CA PHE A 77 5.84 -7.28 -16.03
C PHE A 77 5.66 -5.78 -16.20
N LEU A 78 6.48 -4.95 -15.54
CA LEU A 78 6.41 -3.50 -15.63
C LEU A 78 6.59 -3.00 -17.07
N ARG A 79 7.52 -3.58 -17.82
CA ARG A 79 7.79 -3.22 -19.22
C ARG A 79 6.75 -3.75 -20.23
N SER A 80 5.91 -4.71 -19.85
CA SER A 80 4.97 -5.35 -20.79
C SER A 80 3.80 -4.47 -21.21
N ARG A 81 3.48 -3.43 -20.44
CA ARG A 81 2.36 -2.49 -20.64
C ARG A 81 2.72 -1.13 -20.04
N ASP A 82 2.15 -0.06 -20.56
CA ASP A 82 2.32 1.32 -20.10
C ASP A 82 0.99 2.11 -20.06
N ASP A 83 -0.13 1.43 -20.25
CA ASP A 83 -1.48 2.01 -20.33
C ASP A 83 -2.31 1.81 -19.06
N GLU A 84 -1.85 0.95 -18.14
CA GLU A 84 -2.55 0.61 -16.91
C GLU A 84 -1.66 0.80 -15.67
N PRO A 85 -2.22 1.35 -14.57
CA PRO A 85 -1.47 1.54 -13.34
C PRO A 85 -1.12 0.20 -12.69
N VAL A 86 -0.10 0.22 -11.84
CA VAL A 86 0.29 -0.92 -11.01
C VAL A 86 0.33 -0.51 -9.54
N VAL A 87 0.00 -1.45 -8.66
CA VAL A 87 -0.06 -1.23 -7.21
C VAL A 87 0.86 -2.22 -6.52
N THR A 88 1.66 -1.74 -5.58
CA THR A 88 2.40 -2.59 -4.65
C THR A 88 1.50 -2.89 -3.47
N SER A 89 1.22 -4.15 -3.18
CA SER A 89 0.34 -4.54 -2.07
C SER A 89 1.02 -5.59 -1.20
N TYR A 90 1.02 -5.36 0.12
CA TYR A 90 1.44 -6.36 1.09
C TYR A 90 0.21 -7.02 1.75
N SER A 91 -0.03 -8.29 1.41
CA SER A 91 -1.33 -8.96 1.59
C SER A 91 -1.49 -9.73 2.91
N VAL A 92 -0.87 -9.33 4.02
CA VAL A 92 -1.05 -10.09 5.28
C VAL A 92 -2.40 -9.78 5.95
N THR A 93 -2.91 -8.55 5.83
CA THR A 93 -4.15 -8.14 6.51
C THR A 93 -5.17 -7.46 5.60
N ASP A 94 -4.74 -6.81 4.52
CA ASP A 94 -5.64 -6.14 3.59
C ASP A 94 -5.03 -6.11 2.17
N GLY A 95 -5.55 -6.94 1.27
CA GLY A 95 -5.08 -7.02 -0.11
C GLY A 95 -5.63 -5.88 -0.97
N PHE A 96 -4.93 -5.49 -2.02
CA PHE A 96 -5.52 -4.63 -3.06
C PHE A 96 -6.14 -5.49 -4.18
N PRO A 97 -7.32 -5.14 -4.72
CA PRO A 97 -8.20 -4.04 -4.32
C PRO A 97 -9.01 -4.35 -3.06
N ASN A 98 -9.25 -3.34 -2.20
CA ASN A 98 -10.12 -3.47 -1.02
C ASN A 98 -11.15 -2.35 -0.89
N ARG A 99 -12.19 -2.66 -0.12
CA ARG A 99 -13.31 -1.76 0.17
C ARG A 99 -12.87 -0.51 0.92
N ALA A 100 -11.95 -0.65 1.87
CA ALA A 100 -11.53 0.44 2.75
C ALA A 100 -10.85 1.56 1.96
N ILE A 101 -9.94 1.23 1.03
CA ILE A 101 -9.28 2.22 0.19
C ILE A 101 -10.22 2.81 -0.87
N ALA A 102 -11.15 2.00 -1.37
CA ALA A 102 -12.18 2.45 -2.30
C ALA A 102 -13.14 3.47 -1.67
N ASP A 103 -13.19 3.53 -0.33
CA ASP A 103 -14.22 4.26 0.43
C ASP A 103 -15.63 3.83 -0.02
N TRP A 104 -15.75 2.54 -0.38
CA TRP A 104 -16.97 2.03 -0.98
C TRP A 104 -17.95 1.64 0.12
N THR A 105 -19.12 2.25 0.05
CA THR A 105 -20.27 1.91 0.87
C THR A 105 -21.31 1.31 -0.05
N PRO A 106 -21.77 0.08 0.18
CA PRO A 106 -22.84 -0.46 -0.63
C PRO A 106 -24.10 0.39 -0.46
N PRO A 107 -25.01 0.36 -1.43
CA PRO A 107 -26.39 0.76 -1.20
C PRO A 107 -27.01 -0.22 -0.21
N VAL A 108 -26.79 -0.01 1.09
CA VAL A 108 -27.41 -0.80 2.14
C VAL A 108 -28.85 -0.34 2.26
N ASP A 109 -29.79 -1.24 1.97
CA ASP A 109 -31.18 -1.03 2.38
C ASP A 109 -31.17 -0.80 3.90
N PRO A 110 -31.65 0.35 4.43
CA PRO A 110 -31.72 0.59 5.86
C PRO A 110 -32.54 -0.48 6.61
N GLN A 111 -33.39 -1.21 5.89
CA GLN A 111 -34.19 -2.32 6.37
C GLN A 111 -33.51 -3.68 6.22
N TRP A 112 -32.31 -3.73 5.62
CA TRP A 112 -31.55 -4.97 5.50
C TRP A 112 -31.32 -5.59 6.88
N ARG A 113 -31.53 -6.90 6.90
CA ARG A 113 -31.27 -7.81 8.02
C ARG A 113 -30.84 -9.15 7.43
N PRO A 114 -30.04 -9.94 8.15
CA PRO A 114 -29.62 -11.26 7.67
C PRO A 114 -30.81 -12.21 7.54
N ASP A 115 -30.71 -13.22 6.65
CA ASP A 115 -31.82 -14.14 6.33
C ASP A 115 -32.43 -14.85 7.56
N TRP A 116 -31.62 -15.12 8.59
CA TRP A 116 -32.11 -15.73 9.83
C TRP A 116 -33.02 -14.81 10.65
N ALA A 117 -32.93 -13.49 10.44
CA ALA A 117 -33.78 -12.50 11.08
C ALA A 117 -35.20 -12.47 10.48
N ASP A 118 -35.45 -13.22 9.39
CA ASP A 118 -36.79 -13.49 8.91
C ASP A 118 -37.43 -14.68 9.67
N GLY A 119 -38.67 -14.51 10.11
CA GLY A 119 -39.42 -15.56 10.81
C GLY A 119 -38.95 -15.77 12.26
N GLY A 120 -38.39 -16.94 12.57
CA GLY A 120 -38.08 -17.38 13.93
C GLY A 120 -36.99 -16.58 14.65
N GLY A 121 -36.06 -15.96 13.91
CA GLY A 121 -35.01 -15.09 14.47
C GLY A 121 -35.38 -13.60 14.48
N ALA A 122 -36.61 -13.22 14.12
CA ALA A 122 -37.03 -11.81 14.10
C ALA A 122 -36.94 -11.15 15.48
N ASN A 123 -37.26 -11.89 16.54
CA ASN A 123 -37.15 -11.40 17.91
C ASN A 123 -35.68 -11.19 18.29
N GLU A 124 -34.80 -12.14 17.98
CA GLU A 124 -33.36 -12.04 18.24
C GLU A 124 -32.76 -10.79 17.58
N TRP A 125 -33.06 -10.52 16.30
CA TRP A 125 -32.61 -9.29 15.63
C TRP A 125 -33.14 -8.01 16.29
N SER A 126 -34.43 -8.01 16.67
CA SER A 126 -35.05 -6.84 17.32
C SER A 126 -34.54 -6.58 18.74
N GLU A 127 -34.03 -7.62 19.41
CA GLU A 127 -33.44 -7.56 20.74
C GLU A 127 -31.96 -7.13 20.72
N MET A 128 -31.29 -7.22 19.56
CA MET A 128 -29.95 -6.69 19.38
C MET A 128 -29.93 -5.17 19.54
N THR A 129 -28.83 -4.67 20.10
CA THR A 129 -28.57 -3.23 20.15
C THR A 129 -28.33 -2.67 18.75
N ALA A 130 -28.54 -1.36 18.59
CA ALA A 130 -28.24 -0.67 17.33
C ALA A 130 -26.78 -0.87 16.88
N SER A 131 -25.83 -0.90 17.82
CA SER A 131 -24.41 -1.13 17.51
C SER A 131 -24.14 -2.54 16.98
N GLU A 132 -24.87 -3.55 17.46
CA GLU A 132 -24.71 -4.92 16.97
C GLU A 132 -25.33 -5.07 15.57
N GLN A 133 -26.52 -4.52 15.35
CA GLN A 133 -27.13 -4.48 14.02
C GLN A 133 -26.24 -3.74 13.01
N ASP A 134 -25.62 -2.62 13.42
CA ASP A 134 -24.66 -1.88 12.59
C ASP A 134 -23.38 -2.67 12.33
N SER A 135 -22.94 -3.52 13.26
CA SER A 135 -21.84 -4.46 13.02
C SER A 135 -22.21 -5.44 11.91
N TRP A 136 -23.37 -6.10 12.01
CA TRP A 136 -23.84 -7.03 10.98
C TRP A 136 -23.99 -6.37 9.61
N ARG A 137 -24.53 -5.15 9.55
CA ARG A 137 -24.61 -4.39 8.29
C ARG A 137 -23.24 -4.10 7.71
N ARG A 138 -22.24 -3.76 8.54
CA ARG A 138 -20.86 -3.51 8.07
C ARG A 138 -20.20 -4.78 7.54
N ASP A 139 -20.41 -5.90 8.20
CA ASP A 139 -19.87 -7.21 7.80
C ASP A 139 -20.52 -7.68 6.49
N HIS A 140 -21.84 -7.59 6.37
CA HIS A 140 -22.54 -7.89 5.12
C HIS A 140 -22.11 -6.96 3.98
N ALA A 141 -21.94 -5.67 4.26
CA ALA A 141 -21.39 -4.72 3.30
C ALA A 141 -19.96 -5.11 2.85
N ALA A 142 -19.18 -5.81 3.68
CA ALA A 142 -17.87 -6.30 3.30
C ALA A 142 -17.98 -7.53 2.38
N GLU A 143 -18.99 -8.38 2.56
CA GLU A 143 -19.31 -9.48 1.65
C GLU A 143 -19.73 -8.96 0.28
N GLN A 144 -20.64 -7.97 0.22
CA GLN A 144 -21.09 -7.37 -1.04
C GLN A 144 -19.96 -6.76 -1.87
N TRP A 145 -18.88 -6.31 -1.24
CA TRP A 145 -17.69 -5.85 -1.97
C TRP A 145 -17.10 -6.98 -2.83
N TYR A 146 -17.10 -8.22 -2.35
CA TYR A 146 -16.56 -9.37 -3.09
C TYR A 146 -17.50 -9.89 -4.18
N ASP A 147 -18.76 -9.46 -4.19
CA ASP A 147 -19.71 -9.75 -5.27
C ASP A 147 -19.53 -8.84 -6.50
N LEU A 148 -18.82 -7.72 -6.34
CA LEU A 148 -18.50 -6.82 -7.45
C LEU A 148 -17.51 -7.48 -8.43
N PRO A 149 -17.65 -7.25 -9.76
CA PRO A 149 -16.66 -7.68 -10.75
C PRO A 149 -15.26 -7.16 -10.42
N ASP A 150 -14.23 -7.97 -10.69
CA ASP A 150 -12.82 -7.61 -10.40
C ASP A 150 -12.39 -6.26 -10.99
N GLY A 151 -12.82 -5.97 -12.22
CA GLY A 151 -12.54 -4.70 -12.88
C GLY A 151 -13.17 -3.50 -12.15
N GLU A 152 -14.41 -3.64 -11.67
CA GLU A 152 -15.09 -2.59 -10.91
C GLU A 152 -14.42 -2.37 -9.56
N ARG A 153 -14.04 -3.44 -8.85
CA ARG A 153 -13.28 -3.36 -7.60
C ARG A 153 -11.96 -2.64 -7.79
N TRP A 154 -11.24 -2.96 -8.87
CA TRP A 154 -9.99 -2.31 -9.24
C TRP A 154 -10.18 -0.81 -9.49
N GLU A 155 -11.16 -0.44 -10.30
CA GLU A 155 -11.45 0.97 -10.64
C GLU A 155 -11.81 1.79 -9.40
N LEU A 156 -12.72 1.28 -8.56
CA LEU A 156 -13.13 1.93 -7.31
C LEU A 156 -11.96 2.08 -6.34
N ALA A 157 -11.17 1.01 -6.15
CA ALA A 157 -10.03 1.02 -5.26
C ALA A 157 -8.91 1.96 -5.76
N MET A 158 -8.63 1.99 -7.07
CA MET A 158 -7.67 2.92 -7.67
C MET A 158 -8.14 4.37 -7.55
N ALA A 159 -9.42 4.65 -7.78
CA ALA A 159 -9.98 5.99 -7.61
C ALA A 159 -9.87 6.46 -6.16
N GLY A 160 -10.21 5.58 -5.20
CA GLY A 160 -10.05 5.83 -3.78
C GLY A 160 -8.59 6.04 -3.37
N LEU A 161 -7.66 5.24 -3.90
CA LEU A 161 -6.23 5.36 -3.62
C LEU A 161 -5.64 6.69 -4.11
N ARG A 162 -5.95 7.09 -5.35
CA ARG A 162 -5.53 8.39 -5.91
C ARG A 162 -6.06 9.57 -5.08
N ARG A 163 -7.32 9.48 -4.62
CA ARG A 163 -7.97 10.53 -3.82
C ARG A 163 -7.40 10.63 -2.41
N THR A 164 -7.26 9.51 -1.72
CA THR A 164 -6.95 9.48 -0.28
C THR A 164 -5.45 9.45 -0.01
N ARG A 165 -4.64 8.95 -0.96
CA ARG A 165 -3.19 8.78 -0.81
C ARG A 165 -2.43 9.27 -2.06
N PRO A 166 -2.60 10.55 -2.48
CA PRO A 166 -1.86 11.08 -3.62
C PRO A 166 -0.33 11.03 -3.40
N TRP A 167 0.11 11.14 -2.14
CA TRP A 167 1.52 11.05 -1.73
C TRP A 167 2.13 9.65 -1.88
N ALA A 168 1.31 8.60 -2.06
CA ALA A 168 1.77 7.22 -2.26
C ALA A 168 2.10 6.91 -3.74
N ARG A 169 1.86 7.88 -4.65
CA ARG A 169 2.27 7.78 -6.05
C ARG A 169 3.80 7.71 -6.16
N LEU A 170 4.31 6.72 -6.87
CA LEU A 170 5.71 6.63 -7.27
C LEU A 170 5.81 7.10 -8.73
N ALA A 171 6.48 8.22 -8.93
CA ALA A 171 6.75 8.82 -10.22
C ALA A 171 8.10 9.56 -10.19
N PRO A 172 8.68 9.93 -11.33
CA PRO A 172 9.96 10.63 -11.38
C PRO A 172 9.99 11.92 -10.54
N ASP A 173 8.88 12.65 -10.54
CA ASP A 173 8.71 13.91 -9.82
C ASP A 173 8.45 13.72 -8.32
N THR A 174 7.83 12.60 -7.92
CA THR A 174 7.48 12.37 -6.51
C THR A 174 8.50 11.54 -5.74
N LEU A 175 9.42 10.83 -6.40
CA LEU A 175 10.28 9.83 -5.74
C LEU A 175 11.15 10.40 -4.62
N SER A 176 11.69 11.61 -4.81
CA SER A 176 12.53 12.29 -3.82
C SER A 176 11.75 13.06 -2.76
N GLU A 177 10.44 13.22 -2.92
CA GLU A 177 9.63 13.97 -1.97
C GLU A 177 9.50 13.24 -0.62
N VAL A 178 9.76 13.98 0.46
CA VAL A 178 9.81 13.46 1.83
C VAL A 178 8.40 13.36 2.40
N ALA A 179 7.97 12.15 2.76
CA ALA A 179 6.56 11.92 3.10
C ALA A 179 6.36 10.81 4.15
N PHE A 180 7.23 10.73 5.16
CA PHE A 180 7.00 9.86 6.33
C PHE A 180 6.94 10.65 7.63
N GLY A 181 5.77 10.64 8.27
CA GLY A 181 5.54 11.37 9.51
C GLY A 181 5.94 12.83 9.37
N TRP A 182 6.73 13.33 10.32
CA TRP A 182 7.34 14.65 10.18
C TRP A 182 8.46 14.61 9.15
N PRO A 183 8.53 15.56 8.20
CA PRO A 183 9.49 15.57 7.10
C PRO A 183 10.92 15.94 7.54
N VAL A 184 11.41 15.32 8.61
CA VAL A 184 12.72 15.54 9.21
C VAL A 184 13.63 14.36 8.86
N SER A 185 14.83 14.67 8.36
CA SER A 185 15.91 13.71 8.15
C SER A 185 16.94 13.77 9.28
N VAL A 186 17.87 12.82 9.31
CA VAL A 186 18.98 12.86 10.28
C VAL A 186 19.86 14.10 10.10
N TYR A 187 19.96 14.63 8.87
CA TYR A 187 20.74 15.84 8.59
C TYR A 187 20.12 17.06 9.26
N ASP A 188 18.79 17.13 9.30
CA ASP A 188 18.07 18.20 9.97
C ASP A 188 18.27 18.14 11.49
N LEU A 189 18.35 16.92 12.05
CA LEU A 189 18.61 16.73 13.48
C LEU A 189 20.02 17.13 13.90
N PHE A 190 21.01 17.01 13.00
CA PHE A 190 22.40 17.40 13.27
C PHE A 190 22.74 18.82 12.81
N ALA A 191 21.81 19.52 12.17
CA ALA A 191 22.03 20.88 11.72
C ALA A 191 22.13 21.86 12.93
N PRO A 192 22.92 22.94 12.84
CA PRO A 192 23.00 23.93 13.92
C PRO A 192 21.65 24.57 14.29
N ASP A 193 20.74 24.64 13.32
CA ASP A 193 19.37 25.16 13.39
C ASP A 193 18.32 24.04 13.57
N SER A 194 18.72 22.84 14.03
CA SER A 194 17.84 21.66 14.14
C SER A 194 16.51 21.92 14.85
N ALA A 195 16.51 22.71 15.94
CA ALA A 195 15.30 23.06 16.67
C ALA A 195 14.28 23.86 15.83
N GLU A 196 14.76 24.72 14.93
CA GLU A 196 13.91 25.48 14.01
C GLU A 196 13.34 24.56 12.92
N ARG A 197 14.19 23.71 12.32
CA ARG A 197 13.77 22.75 11.29
C ARG A 197 12.72 21.77 11.79
N VAL A 198 12.90 21.25 13.01
CA VAL A 198 11.92 20.35 13.64
C VAL A 198 10.60 21.08 13.92
N ARG A 199 10.64 22.34 14.36
CA ARG A 199 9.43 23.14 14.58
C ARG A 199 8.68 23.39 13.27
N ALA A 200 9.38 23.83 12.23
CA ALA A 200 8.79 24.03 10.91
C ALA A 200 8.17 22.75 10.35
N ALA A 201 8.82 21.60 10.57
CA ALA A 201 8.29 20.29 10.17
C ALA A 201 7.02 19.90 10.96
N ALA A 202 6.93 20.22 12.25
CA ALA A 202 5.73 19.99 13.05
C ALA A 202 4.56 20.88 12.58
N GLU A 203 4.82 22.16 12.32
CA GLU A 203 3.83 23.10 11.77
C GLU A 203 3.28 22.63 10.42
N LEU A 204 4.15 22.15 9.51
CA LEU A 204 3.74 21.58 8.23
C LEU A 204 2.90 20.30 8.39
N ALA A 205 3.17 19.50 9.42
CA ALA A 205 2.41 18.29 9.73
C ALA A 205 1.08 18.57 10.46
N GLY A 206 0.80 19.83 10.82
CA GLY A 206 -0.39 20.22 11.56
C GLY A 206 -0.41 19.71 13.01
N VAL A 207 0.76 19.57 13.64
CA VAL A 207 0.94 19.14 15.04
C VAL A 207 1.46 20.30 15.89
#